data_AF-A0A932HKC4-F1
#
_entry.id   AF-A0A932HKC4-F1
#
_cell.length_a   1.000
_cell.length_b   1.000
_cell.length_c   1.000
_cell.angle_alpha   90.00
_cell.angle_beta   90.00
_cell.angle_gamma   90.00
#
_symmetry.space_group_name_H-M   'P 1'
#
loop_
_entity.id
_entity.type
_entity.pdbx_description
1 polymer ?
#
loop_
_entity_poly.entity_id
_entity_poly.type
_entity_poly.pdbx_seq_one_letter_code
_entity_poly.pdbx_strand_id
1 'polypeptide(L)'
;MASPIGHIVVGIGVAGAVAGGLGADSTPALWTGAAVASCLPDLDLLPSLWGVPYQRIHRRATHSLVILAPLVGLAWMAVVARDLPVDWRLMLAWTSALVSHLVLDILCTGPVLGQGGHGIPLFWPLTSRRWCVSRPMFPEVNFLEDVPAGVIGRVCLRELLHLSPAALVLILLGRVL
;
A
#
# COMPACT_ATOMS: atom_id res chain seq x y z
N MET A 1 4.20 -7.06 7.38
CA MET A 1 3.94 -6.19 6.22
C MET A 1 4.59 -6.77 5.00
N ALA A 2 4.06 -6.40 3.84
CA ALA A 2 4.83 -6.49 2.61
C ALA A 2 5.97 -5.46 2.66
N SER A 3 7.02 -5.70 1.88
CA SER A 3 8.05 -4.69 1.67
C SER A 3 7.50 -3.52 0.81
N PRO A 4 8.19 -2.37 0.77
CA PRO A 4 7.88 -1.31 -0.18
C PRO A 4 7.81 -1.81 -1.63
N ILE A 5 8.63 -2.80 -2.01
CA ILE A 5 8.58 -3.40 -3.35
C ILE A 5 7.26 -4.16 -3.55
N GLY A 6 6.82 -4.95 -2.57
CA GLY A 6 5.53 -5.65 -2.63
C GLY A 6 4.35 -4.69 -2.78
N HIS A 7 4.36 -3.58 -2.03
CA HIS A 7 3.35 -2.53 -2.16
C HIS A 7 3.35 -1.88 -3.54
N ILE A 8 4.52 -1.54 -4.09
CA ILE A 8 4.65 -0.97 -5.43
C ILE A 8 4.10 -1.92 -6.49
N VAL A 9 4.47 -3.20 -6.44
CA VAL A 9 4.03 -4.20 -7.43
C VAL A 9 2.51 -4.36 -7.41
N VAL A 10 1.91 -4.50 -6.23
CA VAL A 10 0.45 -4.63 -6.08
C VAL A 10 -0.26 -3.33 -6.46
N GLY A 11 0.27 -2.19 -6.04
CA GLY A 11 -0.26 -0.87 -6.37
C GLY A 11 -0.28 -0.61 -7.88
N ILE A 12 0.79 -0.95 -8.59
CA ILE A 12 0.88 -0.90 -10.06
C ILE A 12 -0.16 -1.83 -10.69
N GLY A 13 -0.29 -3.07 -10.21
CA GLY A 13 -1.26 -4.03 -10.72
C GLY A 13 -2.71 -3.53 -10.60
N VAL A 14 -3.08 -3.06 -9.40
CA VAL A 14 -4.42 -2.53 -9.11
C VAL A 14 -4.69 -1.24 -9.88
N ALA A 15 -3.75 -0.29 -9.89
CA ALA A 15 -3.89 0.95 -10.65
C ALA A 15 -4.06 0.68 -12.15
N GLY A 16 -3.27 -0.24 -12.71
CA GLY A 16 -3.39 -0.62 -14.12
C GLY A 16 -4.72 -1.30 -14.46
N ALA A 17 -5.25 -2.13 -13.56
CA ALA A 17 -6.58 -2.71 -13.73
C ALA A 17 -7.68 -1.64 -13.75
N VAL A 18 -7.65 -0.71 -12.80
CA VAL A 18 -8.64 0.38 -12.68
C VAL A 18 -8.51 1.35 -13.85
N ALA A 19 -7.30 1.78 -14.17
CA ALA A 19 -7.05 2.68 -15.30
C ALA A 19 -7.49 2.05 -16.63
N GLY A 20 -7.17 0.77 -16.85
CA GLY A 20 -7.60 0.03 -18.03
C GLY A 20 -9.12 -0.01 -18.16
N GLY A 21 -9.83 -0.44 -17.10
CA GLY A 21 -11.28 -0.60 -17.14
C GLY A 21 -12.05 0.72 -17.22
N LEU A 22 -11.39 1.84 -16.92
CA LEU A 22 -11.92 3.19 -17.11
C LEU A 22 -11.49 3.82 -18.45
N GLY A 23 -10.70 3.12 -19.27
CA GLY A 23 -10.16 3.61 -20.53
C GLY A 23 -9.20 4.79 -20.37
N ALA A 24 -8.43 4.84 -19.28
CA ALA A 24 -7.40 5.85 -19.07
C ALA A 24 -6.11 5.49 -19.81
N ASP A 25 -5.39 6.50 -20.30
CA ASP A 25 -4.14 6.29 -21.01
C ASP A 25 -3.03 5.75 -20.11
N SER A 26 -2.26 4.81 -20.64
CA SER A 26 -1.07 4.26 -19.99
C SER A 26 0.10 5.25 -20.05
N THR A 27 0.05 6.28 -19.20
CA THR A 27 1.07 7.33 -19.12
C THR A 27 2.12 7.03 -18.04
N PRO A 28 3.31 7.66 -18.09
CA PRO A 28 4.27 7.59 -16.98
C PRO A 28 3.67 8.06 -15.65
N ALA A 29 2.78 9.05 -15.67
CA ALA A 29 2.11 9.57 -14.48
C ALA A 29 1.24 8.52 -13.78
N LEU A 30 0.55 7.65 -14.55
CA LEU A 30 -0.18 6.52 -13.99
C LEU A 30 0.74 5.65 -13.12
N TRP A 31 1.85 5.21 -13.70
CA TRP A 31 2.74 4.23 -13.07
C TRP A 31 3.56 4.81 -11.91
N THR A 32 4.11 6.02 -12.08
CA THR A 32 4.84 6.69 -10.99
C THR A 32 3.91 7.08 -9.85
N GLY A 33 2.73 7.61 -10.16
CA GLY A 33 1.72 7.94 -9.16
C GLY A 33 1.21 6.71 -8.42
N ALA A 34 1.02 5.57 -9.10
CA ALA A 34 0.63 4.32 -8.46
C ALA A 34 1.71 3.81 -7.48
N ALA A 35 2.98 3.82 -7.91
CA ALA A 35 4.10 3.44 -7.05
C ALA A 35 4.17 4.33 -5.80
N VAL A 36 4.12 5.66 -5.97
CA VAL A 36 4.14 6.62 -4.85
C VAL A 36 2.93 6.44 -3.94
N ALA A 37 1.72 6.36 -4.49
CA ALA A 37 0.48 6.23 -3.72
C ALA A 37 0.46 4.94 -2.89
N SER A 38 0.97 3.85 -3.44
CA SER A 38 1.06 2.56 -2.74
C SER A 38 2.05 2.54 -1.56
N CYS A 39 2.98 3.50 -1.48
CA CYS A 39 3.93 3.62 -0.38
C CYS A 39 3.60 4.76 0.59
N LEU A 40 2.59 5.58 0.30
CA LEU A 40 2.28 6.77 1.09
C LEU A 40 1.98 6.47 2.58
N PRO A 41 1.25 5.39 2.93
CA PRO A 41 1.01 5.05 4.34
C PRO A 41 2.28 4.79 5.17
N ASP A 42 3.32 4.24 4.53
CA ASP A 42 4.62 3.89 5.13
C ASP A 42 5.53 5.11 5.36
N LEU A 43 5.14 6.31 4.93
CA LEU A 43 5.88 7.51 5.31
C LEU A 43 5.80 7.78 6.83
N ASP A 44 4.94 7.07 7.56
CA ASP A 44 4.94 7.02 9.02
C ASP A 44 6.20 6.37 9.62
N LEU A 45 7.06 5.77 8.78
CA LEU A 45 8.37 5.24 9.15
C LEU A 45 9.46 6.31 9.24
N LEU A 46 9.28 7.46 8.58
CA LEU A 46 10.30 8.50 8.53
C LEU A 46 10.76 8.93 9.94
N PRO A 47 9.88 9.14 10.94
CA PRO A 47 10.31 9.47 12.30
C PRO A 47 11.28 8.45 12.93
N SER A 48 11.26 7.18 12.51
CA SER A 48 12.22 6.18 12.99
C SER A 48 13.65 6.43 12.52
N LEU A 49 13.86 7.15 11.42
CA LEU A 49 15.18 7.60 10.99
C LEU A 49 15.81 8.60 11.97
N TRP A 50 15.00 9.23 12.83
CA TRP A 50 15.43 10.12 13.91
C TRP A 50 15.32 9.48 15.29
N GLY A 51 15.28 8.14 15.36
CA GLY A 51 15.33 7.39 16.63
C GLY A 51 13.98 7.17 17.32
N VAL A 52 12.85 7.51 16.68
CA VAL A 52 11.53 7.15 17.23
C VAL A 52 11.28 5.65 17.05
N PRO A 53 10.94 4.89 18.10
CA PRO A 53 10.74 3.45 17.97
C PRO A 53 9.67 3.08 16.94
N TYR A 54 10.02 2.23 15.98
CA TYR A 54 9.13 1.75 14.89
C TYR A 54 7.73 1.35 15.38
N GLN A 55 7.68 0.53 16.43
CA GLN A 55 6.45 0.00 17.05
C GLN A 55 5.53 1.12 17.60
N ARG A 56 6.07 2.31 17.84
CA ARG A 56 5.31 3.48 18.35
C ARG A 56 4.69 4.33 17.26
N ILE A 57 5.08 4.17 16.00
CA ILE A 57 4.61 5.06 14.91
C ILE A 57 3.99 4.28 13.77
N HIS A 58 4.59 3.15 13.39
CA HIS A 58 4.21 2.45 12.18
C HIS A 58 2.88 1.71 12.33
N ARG A 59 2.10 1.67 11.26
CA ARG A 59 0.75 1.07 11.21
C ARG A 59 -0.17 1.65 12.27
N ARG A 60 -0.19 2.98 12.37
CA ARG A 60 -1.12 3.73 13.23
C ARG A 60 -2.10 4.52 12.37
N ALA A 61 -2.13 5.84 12.50
CA ALA A 61 -3.15 6.67 11.86
C ALA A 61 -3.09 6.62 10.33
N THR A 62 -1.89 6.53 9.73
CA THR A 62 -1.70 6.46 8.28
C THR A 62 -2.23 5.17 7.66
N HIS A 63 -2.50 4.13 8.46
CA HIS A 63 -3.07 2.86 8.02
C HIS A 63 -4.54 2.72 8.41
N SER A 64 -5.19 3.84 8.75
CA SER A 64 -6.63 3.92 8.96
C SER A 64 -7.34 4.45 7.73
N LEU A 65 -8.35 3.73 7.27
CA LEU A 65 -9.23 4.17 6.19
C LEU A 65 -10.02 5.42 6.59
N VAL A 66 -10.38 5.55 7.88
CA VAL A 66 -11.14 6.71 8.40
C VAL A 66 -10.29 7.98 8.35
N ILE A 67 -8.97 7.88 8.48
CA ILE A 67 -8.04 9.01 8.36
C ILE A 67 -7.65 9.25 6.89
N LEU A 68 -7.38 8.18 6.14
CA LEU A 68 -6.98 8.30 4.73
C LEU A 68 -8.10 8.82 3.83
N ALA A 69 -9.35 8.40 4.04
CA ALA A 69 -10.47 8.84 3.21
C ALA A 69 -10.65 10.37 3.15
N PRO A 70 -10.70 11.13 4.26
CA PRO A 70 -10.77 12.59 4.19
C PRO A 70 -9.51 13.21 3.60
N LEU A 71 -8.31 12.65 3.81
CA LEU A 71 -7.08 13.16 3.19
C LEU A 71 -7.10 12.99 1.67
N VAL A 72 -7.56 11.84 1.17
CA VAL A 72 -7.77 11.62 -0.27
C VAL A 72 -8.84 12.57 -0.79
N GLY A 73 -9.96 12.73 -0.09
CA GLY A 73 -11.01 13.69 -0.45
C GLY A 73 -10.49 15.13 -0.56
N LEU A 74 -9.66 15.57 0.40
CA LEU A 74 -9.02 16.88 0.37
C LEU A 74 -8.04 17.03 -0.79
N ALA A 75 -7.25 15.99 -1.09
CA ALA A 75 -6.34 15.99 -2.23
C ALA A 75 -7.14 16.12 -3.55
N TRP A 76 -8.25 15.41 -3.65
CA TRP A 76 -9.15 15.51 -4.81
C TRP A 76 -9.78 16.90 -4.94
N MET A 77 -10.30 17.43 -3.84
CA MET A 77 -10.83 18.80 -3.81
C MET A 77 -9.78 19.83 -4.19
N ALA A 78 -8.53 19.66 -3.75
CA ALA A 78 -7.44 20.56 -4.10
C ALA A 78 -7.11 20.51 -5.60
N VAL A 79 -7.09 19.33 -6.22
CA VAL A 79 -6.90 19.18 -7.67
C VAL A 79 -7.98 19.93 -8.44
N VAL A 80 -9.26 19.73 -8.07
CA VAL A 80 -10.41 20.39 -8.72
C VAL A 80 -10.39 21.90 -8.48
N ALA A 81 -10.21 22.34 -7.23
CA ALA A 81 -10.24 23.76 -6.86
C ALA A 81 -9.08 24.57 -7.46
N ARG A 82 -7.98 23.90 -7.83
CA ARG A 82 -6.81 24.51 -8.48
C ARG A 82 -6.80 24.31 -9.99
N ASP A 83 -7.84 23.71 -10.56
CA ASP A 83 -7.98 23.42 -11.99
C ASP A 83 -6.72 22.71 -12.56
N LEU A 84 -6.18 21.77 -11.78
CA LEU A 84 -5.01 21.02 -12.23
C LEU A 84 -5.44 20.04 -13.33
N PRO A 85 -4.65 19.89 -14.42
CA PRO A 85 -5.00 19.04 -15.56
C PRO A 85 -4.73 17.56 -15.26
N VAL A 86 -5.35 17.04 -14.20
CA VAL A 86 -5.23 15.63 -13.77
C VAL A 86 -6.53 14.91 -14.12
N ASP A 87 -6.42 13.85 -14.92
CA ASP A 87 -7.55 13.00 -15.25
C ASP A 87 -8.08 12.30 -13.98
N TRP A 88 -9.39 12.43 -13.71
CA TRP A 88 -10.08 11.79 -12.58
C TRP A 88 -9.89 10.27 -12.57
N ARG A 89 -9.71 9.64 -13.75
CA ARG A 89 -9.44 8.20 -13.86
C ARG A 89 -8.09 7.85 -13.26
N LEU A 90 -7.08 8.71 -13.44
CA LEU A 90 -5.77 8.55 -12.79
C LEU A 90 -5.90 8.73 -11.27
N MET A 91 -6.72 9.69 -10.82
CA MET A 91 -6.97 9.89 -9.39
C MET A 91 -7.61 8.65 -8.76
N LEU A 92 -8.58 8.01 -9.44
CA LEU A 92 -9.13 6.72 -9.01
C LEU A 92 -8.10 5.61 -9.00
N ALA A 93 -7.27 5.52 -10.03
CA ALA A 93 -6.22 4.50 -10.10
C ALA A 93 -5.21 4.65 -8.95
N TRP A 94 -4.75 5.87 -8.67
CA TRP A 94 -3.85 6.15 -7.53
C TRP A 94 -4.51 5.94 -6.18
N THR A 95 -5.79 6.31 -6.04
CA THR A 95 -6.57 6.03 -4.82
C THR A 95 -6.69 4.52 -4.59
N SER A 96 -6.91 3.76 -5.66
CA SER A 96 -7.00 2.29 -5.59
C SER A 96 -5.64 1.66 -5.25
N ALA A 97 -4.53 2.20 -5.77
CA ALA A 97 -3.18 1.79 -5.37
C ALA A 97 -2.91 2.05 -3.88
N LEU A 98 -3.32 3.21 -3.36
CA LEU A 98 -3.22 3.53 -1.94
C LEU A 98 -4.07 2.57 -1.09
N VAL A 99 -5.31 2.27 -1.49
CA VAL A 99 -6.15 1.29 -0.76
C VAL A 99 -5.55 -0.11 -0.80
N SER A 100 -4.93 -0.49 -1.92
CA SER A 100 -4.26 -1.79 -2.05
C SER A 100 -3.15 -2.00 -1.01
N HIS A 101 -2.52 -0.91 -0.55
CA HIS A 101 -1.56 -0.94 0.55
C HIS A 101 -2.21 -1.55 1.80
N LEU A 102 -3.35 -0.99 2.25
CA LEU A 102 -4.06 -1.45 3.45
C LEU A 102 -4.49 -2.90 3.34
N VAL A 103 -4.99 -3.29 2.16
CA VAL A 103 -5.42 -4.67 1.89
C VAL A 103 -4.23 -5.62 1.97
N LEU A 104 -3.12 -5.30 1.31
CA LEU A 104 -1.91 -6.13 1.33
C LEU A 104 -1.38 -6.27 2.75
N ASP A 105 -1.42 -5.21 3.54
CA ASP A 105 -0.97 -5.23 4.92
C ASP A 105 -1.84 -6.14 5.82
N ILE A 106 -3.16 -6.14 5.63
CA ILE A 106 -4.05 -7.11 6.29
C ILE A 106 -3.68 -8.55 5.90
N LEU A 107 -3.39 -8.80 4.62
CA LEU A 107 -3.05 -10.14 4.11
C LEU A 107 -1.64 -10.62 4.53
N CYS A 108 -0.73 -9.68 4.82
CA CYS A 108 0.65 -9.93 5.20
C CYS A 108 0.90 -9.77 6.71
N THR A 109 -0.16 -9.66 7.50
CA THR A 109 -0.10 -9.60 8.97
C THR A 109 -1.03 -10.63 9.59
N GLY A 110 -0.67 -11.10 10.78
CA GLY A 110 -1.42 -12.14 11.49
C GLY A 110 -0.78 -12.49 12.82
N PRO A 111 -1.48 -13.23 13.69
CA PRO A 111 -0.94 -13.66 14.96
C PRO A 111 0.26 -14.59 14.73
N VAL A 112 1.45 -14.16 15.14
CA VAL A 112 2.63 -15.01 15.24
C VAL A 112 2.65 -15.58 16.66
N LEU A 113 2.83 -16.90 16.82
CA LEU A 113 2.95 -17.50 18.14
C LEU A 113 4.09 -16.83 18.91
N GLY A 114 3.76 -16.16 20.02
CA GLY A 114 4.73 -15.47 20.89
C GLY A 114 5.01 -14.00 20.57
N GLN A 115 4.49 -13.45 19.46
CA GLN A 115 4.60 -12.03 19.14
C GLN A 115 3.25 -11.51 18.67
N GLY A 116 2.71 -10.48 19.33
CA GLY A 116 1.40 -9.93 18.95
C GLY A 116 1.39 -9.64 17.44
N GLY A 117 0.42 -10.18 16.70
CA GLY A 117 0.24 -9.82 15.30
C GLY A 117 -0.26 -8.38 15.21
N HIS A 118 0.57 -7.45 14.73
CA HIS A 118 0.21 -6.02 14.69
C HIS A 118 -0.51 -5.68 13.38
N GLY A 119 -1.65 -6.34 13.11
CA GLY A 119 -2.53 -5.99 11.98
C GLY A 119 -2.84 -4.49 11.93
N ILE A 120 -3.55 -3.98 10.92
CA ILE A 120 -3.73 -2.52 10.81
C ILE A 120 -4.99 -2.02 11.54
N PRO A 121 -4.97 -0.81 12.13
CA PRO A 121 -6.12 -0.22 12.79
C PRO A 121 -7.07 0.45 11.76
N LEU A 122 -7.65 -0.37 10.88
CA LEU A 122 -8.37 0.07 9.67
C LEU A 122 -9.44 1.14 9.92
N PHE A 123 -10.10 1.11 11.08
CA PHE A 123 -11.20 2.00 11.43
C PHE A 123 -10.88 2.93 12.61
N TRP A 124 -9.61 3.14 12.96
CA TRP A 124 -9.23 4.11 13.99
C TRP A 124 -9.53 5.54 13.54
N PRO A 125 -10.04 6.46 14.39
CA PRO A 125 -10.21 6.35 15.84
C PRO A 125 -11.54 5.76 16.30
N LEU A 126 -12.41 5.33 15.39
CA LEU A 126 -13.73 4.80 15.76
C LEU A 126 -13.64 3.49 16.55
N THR A 127 -12.59 2.70 16.33
CA THR A 127 -12.30 1.48 17.08
C THR A 127 -10.80 1.24 17.24
N SER A 128 -10.42 0.55 18.32
CA SER A 128 -9.07 0.07 18.58
C SER A 128 -8.78 -1.31 17.96
N ARG A 129 -9.77 -1.94 17.30
CA ARG A 129 -9.60 -3.26 16.66
C ARG A 129 -8.60 -3.19 15.51
N ARG A 130 -7.66 -4.15 15.49
CA ARG A 130 -6.67 -4.33 14.42
C ARG A 130 -7.10 -5.49 13.51
N TRP A 131 -6.90 -5.33 12.21
CA TRP A 131 -7.34 -6.27 11.16
C TRP A 131 -6.15 -7.00 10.56
N CYS A 132 -6.25 -8.32 10.47
CA CYS A 132 -5.21 -9.22 9.97
C CYS A 132 -5.82 -10.57 9.56
N VAL A 133 -5.03 -11.43 8.93
CA VAL A 133 -5.42 -12.81 8.60
C VAL A 133 -4.80 -13.82 9.59
N SER A 134 -5.41 -14.99 9.74
CA SER A 134 -4.85 -16.05 10.59
C SER A 134 -3.59 -16.70 10.01
N ARG A 135 -3.39 -16.61 8.69
CA ARG A 135 -2.26 -17.17 7.97
C ARG A 135 -1.72 -16.12 6.98
N PRO A 136 -0.70 -15.34 7.39
CA PRO A 136 -0.10 -14.33 6.52
C PRO A 136 0.45 -14.92 5.24
N MET A 137 0.29 -14.21 4.12
CA MET A 137 0.82 -14.62 2.82
C MET A 137 2.37 -14.64 2.80
N PHE A 138 2.99 -13.68 3.48
CA PHE A 138 4.44 -13.56 3.61
C PHE A 138 4.84 -13.42 5.08
N PRO A 139 6.06 -13.85 5.44
CA PRO A 139 6.61 -13.60 6.77
C PRO A 139 6.80 -12.10 6.99
N GLU A 140 6.48 -11.62 8.19
CA GLU A 140 6.72 -10.24 8.58
C GLU A 140 8.22 -10.01 8.81
N VAL A 141 8.77 -8.96 8.18
CA VAL A 141 10.15 -8.52 8.39
C VAL A 141 10.12 -7.04 8.73
N ASN A 142 10.72 -6.67 9.86
CA ASN A 142 10.94 -5.28 10.21
C ASN A 142 12.24 -4.79 9.57
N PHE A 143 12.12 -4.05 8.47
CA PHE A 143 13.28 -3.55 7.71
C PHE A 143 14.11 -2.49 8.45
N LEU A 144 13.63 -1.99 9.59
CA LEU A 144 14.34 -1.00 10.42
C LEU A 144 15.08 -1.61 11.61
N GLU A 145 14.95 -2.92 11.84
CA GLU A 145 15.84 -3.65 12.74
C GLU A 145 17.13 -4.04 12.00
N ASP A 146 18.18 -4.44 12.73
CA ASP A 146 19.47 -4.90 12.18
C ASP A 146 19.32 -6.25 11.44
N VAL A 147 18.51 -6.26 10.38
CA VAL A 147 18.22 -7.41 9.54
C VAL A 147 19.30 -7.52 8.45
N PRO A 148 19.96 -8.69 8.30
CA PRO A 148 20.98 -8.87 7.27
C PRO A 148 20.43 -8.59 5.86
N ALA A 149 21.20 -7.88 5.03
CA ALA A 149 20.79 -7.53 3.66
C ALA A 149 20.37 -8.75 2.82
N GLY A 150 20.98 -9.91 3.03
CA GLY A 150 20.59 -11.16 2.36
C GLY A 150 19.18 -11.64 2.73
N VAL A 151 18.70 -11.35 3.94
CA VAL A 151 17.31 -11.64 4.36
C VAL A 151 16.36 -10.70 3.63
N ILE A 152 16.67 -9.40 3.60
CA ILE A 152 15.89 -8.37 2.88
C ILE A 152 15.76 -8.75 1.41
N GLY A 153 16.88 -9.08 0.74
CA GLY A 153 16.89 -9.45 -0.66
C GLY A 153 16.03 -10.69 -0.97
N ARG A 154 16.04 -11.70 -0.09
CA ARG A 154 15.19 -12.90 -0.25
C ARG A 154 13.71 -12.59 -0.09
N VAL A 155 13.35 -11.70 0.83
CA VAL A 155 11.96 -11.27 1.03
C VAL A 155 11.46 -10.53 -0.20
N CYS A 156 12.21 -9.53 -0.66
CA CYS A 156 11.86 -8.75 -1.84
C CYS A 156 11.78 -9.63 -3.09
N LEU A 157 12.72 -10.55 -3.29
CA LEU A 157 12.68 -11.50 -4.41
C LEU A 157 11.45 -12.40 -4.34
N ARG A 158 11.12 -12.92 -3.16
CA ARG A 158 9.92 -13.76 -2.97
C ARG A 158 8.66 -12.97 -3.30
N GLU A 159 8.53 -11.75 -2.82
CA GLU A 159 7.39 -10.87 -3.12
C GLU A 159 7.28 -10.61 -4.62
N LEU A 160 8.38 -10.26 -5.30
CA LEU A 160 8.40 -10.08 -6.75
C LEU A 160 7.91 -11.33 -7.49
N LEU A 161 8.44 -12.51 -7.15
CA LEU A 161 8.08 -13.76 -7.81
C LEU A 161 6.59 -14.13 -7.65
N HIS A 162 5.97 -13.77 -6.53
CA HIS A 162 4.57 -14.13 -6.26
C HIS A 162 3.58 -13.04 -6.67
N LEU A 163 3.94 -11.76 -6.51
CA LEU A 163 3.04 -10.63 -6.73
C LEU A 163 3.10 -10.11 -8.18
N SER A 164 4.24 -10.18 -8.86
CA SER A 164 4.35 -9.67 -10.24
C SER A 164 3.44 -10.41 -11.24
N PRO A 165 3.30 -11.75 -11.21
CA PRO A 165 2.34 -12.43 -12.08
C PRO A 165 0.89 -12.01 -11.82
N ALA A 166 0.52 -11.86 -10.54
CA ALA A 166 -0.83 -11.40 -10.17
C ALA A 166 -1.08 -9.96 -10.64
N ALA A 167 -0.09 -9.07 -10.46
CA ALA A 167 -0.16 -7.69 -10.95
C ALA A 167 -0.29 -7.62 -12.47
N LEU A 168 0.44 -8.46 -13.21
CA LEU A 168 0.33 -8.55 -14.66
C LEU A 168 -1.07 -9.01 -15.08
N VAL A 169 -1.63 -10.03 -14.44
CA VAL A 169 -3.01 -10.50 -14.71
C VAL A 169 -4.02 -9.38 -14.47
N LEU A 170 -3.90 -8.63 -13.38
CA LEU A 170 -4.77 -7.50 -13.09
C LEU A 170 -4.71 -6.42 -14.20
N ILE A 171 -3.51 -6.06 -14.64
CA ILE A 171 -3.32 -5.09 -15.74
C ILE A 171 -3.98 -5.59 -17.03
N LEU A 172 -3.81 -6.87 -17.36
CA LEU A 172 -4.39 -7.46 -18.56
C LEU A 172 -5.93 -7.51 -18.48
N LEU A 173 -6.49 -7.87 -17.33
CA LEU A 173 -7.94 -7.90 -17.12
C LEU A 173 -8.55 -6.51 -17.28
N GLY A 174 -7.91 -5.47 -16.74
CA GLY A 174 -8.38 -4.10 -16.92
C GLY A 174 -8.45 -3.65 -18.38
N ARG A 175 -7.69 -4.25 -19.29
CA ARG A 175 -7.74 -3.90 -20.73
C ARG A 175 -8.82 -4.64 -21.51
N VAL A 176 -9.39 -5.69 -20.94
CA VAL A 176 -10.38 -6.57 -21.59
C VAL A 176 -11.80 -6.23 -21.15
N LEU A 177 -11.95 -5.73 -19.91
CA LEU A 177 -13.21 -5.25 -19.34
C LEU A 177 -13.51 -3.82 -19.80
#